data_AF-T0Z9C0-F1
#
_entry.id   AF-T0Z9C0-F1
#
_cell.length_a   1.000
_cell.length_b   1.000
_cell.length_c   1.000
_cell.angle_alpha   90.00
_cell.angle_beta   90.00
_cell.angle_gamma   90.00
#
_symmetry.space_group_name_H-M   'P 1'
#
loop_
_entity.id
_entity.type
_entity.pdbx_description
1 polymer ?
#
loop_
_entity_poly.entity_id
_entity_poly.type
_entity_poly.pdbx_seq_one_letter_code
_entity_poly.pdbx_strand_id
1 'polypeptide(L)'
;PFWRHCAALPAPPGLARKLAIFQATGQIFREGEELFTEQSWLQVLLGQGILPKRYHPAADDLPQGQLQEFLDTIRNVIATAVERMPAHERFVAEHCAVERQ
;
A
#
# COMPACT_ATOMS: atom_id res chain seq x y z
N PRO A 1 -4.19 -2.01 27.66
CA PRO A 1 -4.87 -3.33 27.80
C PRO A 1 -5.49 -3.82 26.49
N PHE A 2 -6.30 -2.97 25.83
CA PHE A 2 -6.98 -3.26 24.57
C PHE A 2 -6.04 -3.76 23.46
N TRP A 3 -4.99 -3.01 23.10
CA TRP A 3 -4.10 -3.40 21.98
C TRP A 3 -3.35 -4.72 22.18
N ARG A 4 -2.96 -5.02 23.43
CA ARG A 4 -2.36 -6.32 23.76
C ARG A 4 -3.36 -7.47 23.58
N HIS A 5 -4.63 -7.22 23.89
CA HIS A 5 -5.70 -8.19 23.64
C HIS A 5 -5.90 -8.38 22.13
N CYS A 6 -6.03 -7.31 21.34
CA CYS A 6 -6.18 -7.42 19.88
C CYS A 6 -5.02 -8.16 19.22
N ALA A 7 -3.78 -7.89 19.64
CA ALA A 7 -2.59 -8.56 19.12
C ALA A 7 -2.51 -10.06 19.48
N ALA A 8 -3.17 -10.47 20.57
CA ALA A 8 -3.21 -11.86 21.02
C ALA A 8 -4.38 -12.67 20.44
N LEU A 9 -5.33 -12.02 19.74
CA LEU A 9 -6.45 -12.72 19.11
C LEU A 9 -5.93 -13.63 17.98
N PRO A 10 -6.41 -14.88 17.88
CA PRO A 10 -6.06 -15.74 16.77
C PRO A 10 -6.61 -15.15 15.47
N ALA A 11 -5.75 -15.05 14.45
CA ALA A 11 -6.17 -14.64 13.13
C ALA A 11 -7.08 -15.71 12.49
N PRO A 12 -8.17 -15.32 11.82
CA PRO A 12 -8.98 -16.26 11.03
C PRO A 12 -8.11 -16.97 9.96
N PRO A 13 -8.45 -18.20 9.56
CA PRO A 13 -7.59 -19.01 8.68
C PRO A 13 -7.15 -18.31 7.38
N GLY A 14 -8.06 -17.59 6.72
CA GLY A 14 -7.74 -16.85 5.49
C GLY A 14 -6.71 -15.73 5.72
N LEU A 15 -6.89 -14.95 6.80
CA LEU A 15 -5.94 -13.91 7.18
C LEU A 15 -4.59 -14.52 7.57
N ALA A 16 -4.59 -15.57 8.39
CA ALA A 16 -3.37 -16.25 8.82
C ALA A 16 -2.57 -16.76 7.61
N ARG A 17 -3.24 -17.35 6.61
CA ARG A 17 -2.62 -17.78 5.35
C ARG A 17 -2.02 -16.61 4.57
N LYS A 18 -2.76 -15.51 4.40
CA LYS A 18 -2.30 -14.32 3.67
C LYS A 18 -1.08 -13.70 4.35
N LEU A 19 -1.09 -13.57 5.67
CA LEU A 19 0.03 -13.11 6.47
C LEU A 19 1.26 -14.00 6.31
N ALA A 20 1.08 -15.32 6.41
CA ALA A 20 2.18 -16.28 6.28
C ALA A 20 2.85 -16.22 4.90
N ILE A 21 2.05 -16.12 3.83
CA ILE A 21 2.57 -15.98 2.46
C ILE A 21 3.34 -14.66 2.32
N PHE A 22 2.73 -13.55 2.70
CA PHE A 22 3.37 -12.25 2.55
C PHE A 22 4.67 -12.15 3.37
N GLN A 23 4.66 -12.57 4.64
CA GLN A 23 5.88 -12.62 5.45
C GLN A 23 6.95 -13.53 4.85
N ALA A 24 6.57 -14.61 4.18
CA ALA A 24 7.52 -15.53 3.59
C ALA A 24 8.13 -15.00 2.29
N THR A 25 7.35 -14.40 1.38
CA THR A 25 7.76 -14.13 -0.02
C THR A 25 7.54 -12.69 -0.50
N GLY A 26 6.83 -11.86 0.27
CA GLY A 26 6.35 -10.55 -0.20
C GLY A 26 5.19 -10.63 -1.20
N GLN A 27 4.68 -11.83 -1.48
CA GLN A 27 3.57 -12.00 -2.42
C GLN A 27 2.23 -11.73 -1.75
N ILE A 28 1.31 -11.16 -2.53
CA ILE A 28 -0.08 -10.92 -2.14
C ILE A 28 -0.95 -11.55 -3.21
N PHE A 29 -1.95 -12.32 -2.78
CA PHE A 29 -2.93 -12.93 -3.67
C PHE A 29 -4.31 -12.40 -3.31
N ARG A 30 -5.10 -12.08 -4.33
CA ARG A 30 -6.53 -11.80 -4.23
C ARG A 30 -7.31 -13.10 -4.40
N GLU A 31 -8.18 -13.43 -3.46
CA GLU A 31 -9.06 -14.59 -3.56
C GLU A 31 -10.45 -14.15 -4.08
N GLY A 32 -10.84 -14.61 -5.28
CA GLY A 32 -12.15 -14.31 -5.87
C GLY A 32 -12.45 -12.82 -6.02
N GLU A 33 -13.66 -12.42 -5.63
CA GLU A 33 -14.15 -11.03 -5.67
C GLU A 33 -13.84 -10.25 -4.38
N GLU A 34 -12.60 -10.37 -3.89
CA GLU A 34 -12.11 -9.60 -2.74
C GLU A 34 -12.19 -8.08 -2.99
N LEU A 35 -12.78 -7.33 -2.05
CA LEU A 35 -12.86 -5.87 -2.10
C LEU A 35 -11.46 -5.20 -2.02
N PHE A 36 -10.56 -5.78 -1.22
CA PHE A 36 -9.21 -5.26 -1.05
C PHE A 36 -8.32 -5.68 -2.23
N THR A 37 -7.77 -4.67 -2.92
CA THR A 37 -6.77 -4.89 -3.97
C THR A 37 -5.44 -5.33 -3.38
N GLU A 38 -4.57 -5.87 -4.24
CA GLU A 38 -3.19 -6.23 -3.84
C GLU A 38 -2.44 -5.02 -3.28
N GLN A 39 -2.63 -3.84 -3.88
CA GLN A 39 -2.05 -2.57 -3.42
C GLN A 39 -2.57 -2.20 -2.03
N SER A 40 -3.86 -2.40 -1.75
CA SER A 40 -4.44 -2.10 -0.44
C SER A 40 -3.83 -2.99 0.65
N TRP A 41 -3.70 -4.29 0.36
CA TRP A 41 -3.03 -5.23 1.26
C TRP A 41 -1.56 -4.86 1.46
N LEU A 42 -0.84 -4.49 0.41
CA LEU A 42 0.57 -4.10 0.51
C LEU A 42 0.75 -2.93 1.48
N GLN A 43 -0.06 -1.88 1.32
CA GLN A 43 0.00 -0.68 2.15
C GLN A 43 -0.36 -0.97 3.62
N VAL A 44 -1.38 -1.79 3.88
CA VAL A 44 -1.77 -2.16 5.24
C VAL A 44 -0.70 -3.01 5.91
N LEU A 45 -0.19 -4.04 5.22
CA LEU A 45 0.77 -4.97 5.80
C LEU A 45 2.10 -4.26 6.13
N LEU A 46 2.68 -3.55 5.15
CA LEU A 46 3.90 -2.78 5.39
C LEU A 46 3.67 -1.65 6.40
N GLY A 47 2.55 -0.93 6.30
CA GLY A 47 2.20 0.16 7.21
C GLY A 47 2.00 -0.27 8.66
N GLN A 48 1.63 -1.53 8.89
CA GLN A 48 1.54 -2.14 10.22
C GLN A 48 2.84 -2.85 10.66
N GLY A 49 3.93 -2.70 9.90
CA GLY A 49 5.25 -3.26 10.25
C GLY A 49 5.41 -4.74 9.95
N ILE A 50 4.52 -5.34 9.16
CA ILE A 50 4.66 -6.71 8.70
C ILE A 50 5.60 -6.68 7.50
N LEU A 51 6.83 -7.18 7.66
CA LEU A 51 7.86 -7.16 6.63
C LEU A 51 8.08 -8.57 6.03
N PRO A 52 8.22 -8.67 4.70
CA PRO A 52 8.56 -9.94 4.07
C PRO A 52 10.03 -10.30 4.30
N LYS A 53 10.32 -11.59 4.44
CA LYS A 53 11.69 -12.11 4.60
C LYS A 53 12.50 -12.13 3.31
N ARG A 54 11.83 -12.10 2.16
CA ARG A 54 12.42 -12.01 0.82
C ARG A 54 11.45 -11.32 -0.12
N TYR A 55 11.95 -10.94 -1.28
CA TYR A 55 11.18 -10.41 -2.40
C TYR A 55 11.33 -11.33 -3.63
N HIS A 56 10.70 -10.98 -4.75
CA HIS A 56 10.79 -11.77 -5.97
C HIS A 56 12.20 -11.68 -6.60
N PRO A 57 12.90 -12.81 -6.89
CA PRO A 57 14.30 -12.79 -7.36
C PRO A 57 14.57 -11.95 -8.60
N ALA A 58 13.58 -11.83 -9.51
CA ALA A 58 13.72 -10.97 -10.70
C ALA A 58 14.01 -9.50 -10.39
N ALA A 59 13.80 -9.03 -9.15
CA ALA A 59 14.23 -7.70 -8.74
C ALA A 59 15.77 -7.56 -8.68
N ASP A 60 16.51 -8.65 -8.51
CA ASP A 60 17.98 -8.66 -8.49
C ASP A 60 18.60 -8.58 -9.90
N ASP A 61 17.80 -8.81 -10.95
CA ASP A 61 18.25 -8.72 -12.35
C ASP A 61 18.47 -7.26 -12.80
N LEU A 62 17.95 -6.29 -12.04
CA LEU A 62 18.05 -4.87 -12.36
C LEU A 62 19.31 -4.24 -11.71
N PRO A 63 20.24 -3.67 -12.50
CA PRO A 63 21.42 -3.01 -11.94
C PRO A 63 21.04 -1.88 -10.98
N GLN A 64 21.81 -1.70 -9.90
CA GLN A 64 21.51 -0.74 -8.83
C GLN A 64 21.24 0.70 -9.34
N GLY A 65 22.03 1.17 -10.31
CA GLY A 65 21.82 2.50 -10.91
C GLY A 65 20.47 2.62 -11.61
N GLN A 66 20.08 1.59 -12.38
CA GLN A 66 18.79 1.54 -13.08
C GLN A 66 17.62 1.41 -12.09
N LEU A 67 17.80 0.66 -11.00
CA LEU A 67 16.81 0.58 -9.92
C LEU A 67 16.58 1.95 -9.27
N GLN A 68 17.65 2.68 -8.98
CA GLN A 68 17.56 4.01 -8.40
C GLN A 68 16.83 4.98 -9.36
N GLU A 69 17.24 5.00 -10.62
CA GLU A 69 16.59 5.82 -11.67
C GLU A 69 15.10 5.49 -11.83
N PHE A 70 14.75 4.19 -11.80
CA PHE A 70 13.37 3.74 -11.88
C PHE A 70 12.52 4.26 -10.70
N LEU A 71 13.03 4.14 -9.47
CA LEU A 71 12.34 4.63 -8.27
C LEU A 71 12.24 6.16 -8.24
N ASP A 72 13.29 6.87 -8.68
CA ASP A 72 13.27 8.33 -8.76
C ASP A 72 12.30 8.84 -9.82
N THR A 73 12.19 8.13 -10.95
CA THR A 73 11.20 8.44 -11.97
C THR A 73 9.77 8.35 -11.40
N ILE A 74 9.45 7.29 -10.66
CA ILE A 74 8.14 7.14 -10.00
C ILE A 74 7.89 8.31 -9.04
N ARG A 75 8.87 8.63 -8.19
CA ARG A 75 8.79 9.75 -7.24
C ARG A 75 8.50 11.07 -7.94
N ASN A 76 9.21 11.37 -9.03
CA ASN A 76 9.08 12.62 -9.76
C ASN A 76 7.73 12.74 -10.48
N VAL A 77 7.21 11.64 -11.04
CA VAL A 77 5.87 11.61 -11.66
C VAL A 77 4.79 11.95 -10.62
N ILE A 78 4.88 11.33 -9.43
CA ILE A 78 3.93 11.59 -8.33
C ILE A 78 4.04 13.05 -7.87
N ALA A 79 5.25 13.55 -7.63
CA ALA A 79 5.48 14.93 -7.21
C ALA A 79 4.91 15.95 -8.21
N THR A 80 5.21 15.76 -9.50
CA THR A 80 4.72 16.63 -10.58
C THR A 80 3.19 16.60 -10.67
N ALA A 81 2.56 15.45 -10.46
CA ALA A 81 1.10 15.34 -10.46
C ALA A 81 0.49 16.09 -9.28
N VAL A 82 1.04 15.92 -8.07
CA VAL A 82 0.57 16.59 -6.84
C VAL A 82 0.73 18.11 -6.93
N GLU A 83 1.84 18.61 -7.47
CA GLU A 83 2.09 20.05 -7.66
C GLU A 83 1.02 20.74 -8.52
N ARG A 84 0.38 20.00 -9.43
CA ARG A 84 -0.66 20.52 -10.32
C ARG A 84 -2.06 20.43 -9.73
N MET A 85 -2.23 19.76 -8.60
CA MET A 85 -3.53 19.62 -7.96
C MET A 85 -3.85 20.88 -7.13
N PRO A 86 -5.07 21.44 -7.22
CA PRO A 86 -5.50 22.46 -6.28
C PRO A 86 -5.61 21.87 -4.87
N ALA A 87 -5.52 22.72 -3.86
CA ALA A 87 -5.92 22.34 -2.51
C ALA A 87 -7.37 21.85 -2.50
N HIS A 88 -7.68 20.86 -1.67
CA HIS A 88 -9.00 20.23 -1.63
C HIS A 88 -10.14 21.25 -1.43
N GLU A 89 -9.96 22.22 -0.54
CA GLU A 89 -10.92 23.30 -0.28
C GLU A 89 -11.23 24.15 -1.53
N ARG A 90 -10.21 24.43 -2.34
CA ARG A 90 -10.36 25.19 -3.60
C ARG A 90 -11.14 24.38 -4.63
N PHE A 91 -10.81 23.10 -4.78
CA PHE A 91 -11.53 22.21 -5.67
C PHE A 91 -13.03 22.15 -5.31
N VAL A 92 -13.35 21.98 -4.03
CA VAL A 92 -14.74 21.96 -3.56
C VAL A 92 -15.45 23.27 -3.88
N ALA A 93 -14.83 24.42 -3.59
CA ALA A 93 -15.42 25.72 -3.88
C ALA A 93 -15.72 25.94 -5.37
N GLU A 94 -14.85 25.46 -6.27
CA GLU A 94 -14.97 25.64 -7.72
C GLU A 94 -15.94 24.64 -8.39
N HIS A 95 -16.14 23.45 -7.80
CA HIS A 95 -16.86 22.35 -8.49
C HIS A 95 -18.11 21.82 -7.77
N CYS A 96 -18.17 21.87 -6.45
CA CYS A 96 -19.24 21.21 -5.68
C CYS A 96 -19.55 21.91 -4.35
N ALA A 97 -19.46 23.24 -4.34
CA ALA A 97 -19.82 24.03 -3.18
C ALA A 97 -21.29 23.79 -2.80
N VAL A 98 -21.54 23.59 -1.51
CA VAL A 98 -22.90 23.50 -0.94
C VAL A 98 -23.24 24.84 -0.29
N GLU A 99 -24.48 25.30 -0.44
CA GLU A 99 -24.96 26.48 0.28
C GLU A 99 -24.86 26.26 1.79
N ARG A 100 -24.23 27.20 2.48
CA ARG A 100 -24.22 27.21 3.95
C ARG A 100 -25.56 27.74 4.44
N GLN A 101 -26.29 26.91 5.18
CA GLN A 101 -27.52 27.29 5.91
C GLN A 101 -27.20 28.20 7.09
#